data_AF-A0A9J6RSS1-F1
#
_entry.id   AF-A0A9J6RSS1-F1
#
_cell.length_a   1.000
_cell.length_b   1.000
_cell.length_c   1.000
_cell.angle_alpha   90.00
_cell.angle_beta   90.00
_cell.angle_gamma   90.00
#
_symmetry.space_group_name_H-M   'P 1'
#
loop_
_entity.id
_entity.type
_entity.pdbx_description
1 polymer ?
#
loop_
_entity_poly.entity_id
_entity_poly.type
_entity_poly.pdbx_seq_one_letter_code
_entity_poly.pdbx_strand_id
1 'polypeptide(L)'
;MPKPQINILFALTVLFTVILSTAYAEDFLVSIIAISSDQRPFLPIDWNGFGTTGNQPKFTLLNLNSVQSIEERLGKGLPNDPKQARATVDQRIAQIGRSQLDAELRTAYLPLGTMMAYGLDRYPVIIFDKREVIYGMTDLSLAINRHRQWLKDKNGGGN
;
A
#
# COMPACT_ATOMS: atom_id res chain seq x y z
N MET A 1 12.55 -43.81 59.13
CA MET A 1 12.18 -44.32 57.78
C MET A 1 10.88 -45.10 57.96
N PRO A 2 9.79 -44.88 57.19
CA PRO A 2 9.67 -44.27 55.85
C PRO A 2 8.64 -43.13 55.69
N LYS A 3 8.81 -42.42 54.56
CA LYS A 3 7.93 -41.56 53.72
C LYS A 3 7.19 -40.33 54.29
N PRO A 4 7.54 -39.10 53.81
CA PRO A 4 6.67 -37.93 53.95
C PRO A 4 5.55 -37.98 52.90
N GLN A 5 4.31 -37.80 53.34
CA GLN A 5 3.18 -37.52 52.45
C GLN A 5 3.14 -35.99 52.25
N ILE A 6 3.44 -35.57 51.02
CA ILE A 6 3.41 -34.16 50.58
C ILE A 6 1.94 -33.73 50.49
N ASN A 7 1.54 -32.85 51.40
CA ASN A 7 0.21 -32.23 51.36
C ASN A 7 0.14 -31.19 50.23
N ILE A 8 -0.57 -31.58 49.17
CA ILE A 8 -1.51 -30.81 48.34
C ILE A 8 -1.08 -29.37 47.98
N LEU A 9 -0.39 -29.35 46.85
CA LEU A 9 -0.37 -28.38 45.74
C LEU A 9 -1.42 -27.24 45.76
N PHE A 10 -0.88 -26.04 45.55
CA PHE A 10 -1.51 -24.75 45.28
C PHE A 10 -2.86 -24.81 44.56
N ALA A 11 -3.85 -24.15 45.18
CA ALA A 11 -5.14 -23.86 44.62
C ALA A 11 -5.09 -22.76 43.55
N LEU A 12 -6.02 -22.87 42.59
CA LEU A 12 -6.41 -21.90 41.56
C LEU A 12 -5.45 -21.67 40.40
N THR A 13 -5.28 -22.70 39.57
CA THR A 13 -5.08 -22.50 38.13
C THR A 13 -6.39 -21.98 37.54
N VAL A 14 -6.44 -20.70 37.18
CA VAL A 14 -7.48 -20.18 36.29
C VAL A 14 -7.31 -20.91 34.95
N LEU A 15 -8.15 -21.91 34.70
CA LEU A 15 -8.23 -22.60 33.43
C LEU A 15 -8.89 -21.64 32.43
N PHE A 16 -8.11 -20.73 31.86
CA PHE A 16 -8.54 -20.02 30.66
C PHE A 16 -8.42 -21.02 29.50
N THR A 17 -9.47 -21.80 29.29
CA THR A 17 -9.63 -22.53 28.03
C THR A 17 -9.76 -21.47 26.94
N VAL A 18 -8.64 -21.13 26.29
CA VAL A 18 -8.69 -20.46 25.00
C VAL A 18 -9.34 -21.47 24.08
N ILE A 19 -10.64 -21.29 23.85
CA ILE A 19 -11.39 -21.98 22.81
C ILE A 19 -10.66 -21.62 21.52
N LEU A 20 -10.01 -22.60 20.92
CA LEU A 20 -9.38 -22.50 19.62
C LEU A 20 -10.51 -22.43 18.57
N SER A 21 -11.18 -21.29 18.48
CA SER A 21 -12.01 -20.96 17.34
C SER A 21 -11.09 -20.54 16.20
N THR A 22 -10.49 -21.51 15.52
CA THR A 22 -10.09 -21.29 14.13
C THR A 22 -11.36 -21.36 13.28
N ALA A 23 -12.24 -20.38 13.47
CA ALA A 23 -13.06 -19.94 12.36
C ALA A 23 -12.04 -19.42 11.35
N TYR A 24 -11.93 -20.09 10.21
CA TYR A 24 -11.12 -19.65 9.09
C TYR A 24 -11.48 -18.19 8.82
N ALA A 25 -10.66 -17.26 9.30
CA ALA A 25 -10.64 -15.94 8.74
C ALA A 25 -10.16 -16.17 7.31
N GLU A 26 -11.10 -16.17 6.37
CA GLU A 26 -10.75 -15.93 4.98
C GLU A 26 -9.86 -14.68 4.99
N ASP A 27 -8.57 -14.85 4.70
CA ASP A 27 -7.59 -13.76 4.60
C ASP A 27 -8.02 -12.87 3.43
N PHE A 28 -8.97 -11.98 3.71
CA PHE A 28 -9.42 -10.97 2.77
C PHE A 28 -8.35 -9.90 2.71
N LEU A 29 -7.88 -9.61 1.49
CA LEU A 29 -7.04 -8.44 1.22
C LEU A 29 -7.72 -7.19 1.78
N VAL A 30 -7.10 -6.56 2.78
CA VAL A 30 -7.61 -5.36 3.44
C VAL A 30 -7.16 -4.12 2.67
N SER A 31 -5.94 -4.14 2.11
CA SER A 31 -5.35 -3.00 1.40
C SER A 31 -4.37 -3.41 0.31
N ILE A 32 -4.41 -2.65 -0.78
CA ILE A 32 -3.49 -2.75 -1.92
C ILE A 32 -2.94 -1.35 -2.19
N ILE A 33 -1.61 -1.20 -2.12
CA ILE A 33 -0.92 0.02 -2.54
C ILE A 33 -0.13 -0.32 -3.80
N ALA A 34 -0.45 0.34 -4.90
CA ALA A 34 0.21 0.14 -6.18
C ALA A 34 1.01 1.41 -6.51
N ILE A 35 2.33 1.28 -6.65
CA ILE A 35 3.23 2.40 -6.95
C ILE A 35 3.84 2.16 -8.34
N SER A 36 3.69 3.13 -9.23
CA SER A 36 4.30 3.08 -10.57
C SER A 36 4.73 4.47 -11.06
N SER A 37 5.08 4.56 -12.33
CA SER A 37 5.48 5.75 -13.09
C SER A 37 4.69 5.77 -14.40
N ASP A 38 4.57 6.95 -15.02
CA ASP A 38 3.94 7.13 -16.34
C ASP A 38 4.57 6.25 -17.44
N GLN A 39 5.81 5.81 -17.26
CA GLN A 39 6.49 4.89 -18.19
C GLN A 39 5.99 3.45 -18.10
N ARG A 40 5.38 3.05 -16.98
CA ARG A 40 4.91 1.68 -16.72
C ARG A 40 3.55 1.69 -16.03
N PRO A 41 2.50 2.27 -16.63
CA PRO A 41 1.20 2.40 -15.97
C PRO A 41 0.61 1.01 -15.64
N PHE A 42 -0.16 0.94 -14.55
CA PHE A 42 -0.96 -0.25 -14.25
C PHE A 42 -2.07 -0.39 -15.28
N LEU A 43 -2.42 -1.64 -15.60
CA LEU A 43 -3.56 -1.93 -16.46
C LEU A 43 -4.87 -1.60 -15.72
N PRO A 44 -5.91 -1.16 -16.44
CA PRO A 44 -7.24 -1.02 -15.86
C PRO A 44 -7.68 -2.33 -15.21
N ILE A 45 -8.24 -2.23 -14.01
CA ILE A 45 -8.69 -3.37 -13.22
C ILE A 45 -10.22 -3.42 -13.19
N ASP A 46 -10.78 -4.57 -13.53
CA ASP A 46 -12.20 -4.85 -13.34
C ASP A 46 -12.44 -5.46 -11.95
N TRP A 47 -12.78 -4.61 -11.00
CA TRP A 47 -13.04 -5.00 -9.61
C TRP A 47 -14.21 -5.98 -9.44
N ASN A 48 -15.12 -6.05 -10.42
CA ASN A 48 -16.27 -6.96 -10.36
C ASN A 48 -15.85 -8.42 -10.53
N GLY A 49 -14.77 -8.68 -11.27
CA GLY A 49 -14.26 -10.02 -11.55
C GLY A 49 -13.58 -10.72 -10.36
N PHE A 50 -13.30 -10.02 -9.25
CA PHE A 50 -12.60 -10.61 -8.09
C PHE A 50 -13.52 -11.28 -7.07
N GLY A 51 -14.84 -11.28 -7.30
CA GLY A 51 -15.80 -12.06 -6.51
C GLY A 51 -16.00 -11.60 -5.06
N THR A 52 -15.55 -10.41 -4.68
CA THR A 52 -15.74 -9.87 -3.33
C THR A 52 -17.12 -9.22 -3.22
N THR A 53 -18.18 -10.03 -3.13
CA THR A 53 -19.52 -9.57 -2.74
C THR A 53 -19.49 -9.15 -1.28
N GLY A 54 -19.04 -7.94 -1.00
CA GLY A 54 -19.12 -7.34 0.34
C GLY A 54 -18.05 -6.28 0.62
N ASN A 55 -16.77 -6.60 0.39
CA ASN A 55 -15.65 -5.73 0.76
C ASN A 55 -14.55 -5.73 -0.32
N GLN A 56 -14.52 -4.67 -1.15
CA GLN A 56 -13.39 -4.40 -2.04
C GLN A 56 -12.18 -3.97 -1.19
N PRO A 57 -10.95 -4.43 -1.51
CA PRO A 57 -9.77 -3.99 -0.79
C PRO A 57 -9.61 -2.47 -0.91
N LYS A 58 -9.10 -1.82 0.14
CA LYS A 58 -8.70 -0.42 0.02
C LYS A 58 -7.57 -0.30 -1.00
N PHE A 59 -7.87 0.22 -2.19
CA PHE A 59 -6.89 0.42 -3.25
C PHE A 59 -6.32 1.83 -3.22
N THR A 60 -5.00 1.97 -3.34
CA THR A 60 -4.31 3.26 -3.45
C THR A 60 -3.30 3.19 -4.58
N LEU A 61 -3.48 4.03 -5.60
CA LEU A 61 -2.56 4.18 -6.72
C LEU A 61 -1.66 5.40 -6.48
N LEU A 62 -0.35 5.19 -6.52
CA LEU A 62 0.68 6.21 -6.32
C LEU A 62 1.57 6.28 -7.57
N ASN A 63 1.87 7.49 -8.04
CA ASN A 63 2.66 7.70 -9.25
C ASN A 63 3.93 8.51 -8.98
N LEU A 64 5.09 7.94 -9.27
CA LEU A 64 6.40 8.55 -9.06
C LEU A 64 6.62 9.84 -9.88
N ASN A 65 5.87 10.04 -10.97
CA ASN A 65 5.90 11.27 -11.78
C ASN A 65 4.95 12.35 -11.26
N SER A 66 4.28 12.18 -10.10
CA SER A 66 3.36 13.18 -9.58
C SER A 66 4.00 14.55 -9.31
N VAL A 67 5.28 14.62 -8.93
CA VAL A 67 5.97 15.91 -8.78
C VAL A 67 6.26 16.53 -10.15
N GLN A 68 6.75 15.72 -11.09
CA GLN A 68 7.03 16.15 -12.45
C GLN A 68 5.80 16.74 -13.14
N SER A 69 4.60 16.19 -12.91
CA SER A 69 3.38 16.75 -13.49
C SER A 69 3.04 18.16 -12.97
N ILE A 70 3.38 18.46 -11.72
CA ILE A 70 3.27 19.81 -11.15
C ILE A 70 4.28 20.74 -11.82
N GLU A 71 5.53 20.31 -11.95
CA GLU A 71 6.60 21.06 -12.61
C GLU A 71 6.26 21.37 -14.07
N GLU A 72 5.80 20.38 -14.82
CA GLU A 72 5.39 20.54 -16.21
C GLU A 72 4.22 21.51 -16.35
N ARG A 73 3.22 21.43 -15.46
CA ARG A 73 2.09 22.36 -15.47
C ARG A 73 2.53 23.80 -15.16
N LEU A 74 3.42 23.98 -14.18
CA LEU A 74 3.95 25.30 -13.83
C LEU A 74 4.91 25.84 -14.91
N GLY A 75 5.68 24.95 -15.55
CA GLY A 75 6.70 25.26 -16.57
C GLY A 75 6.19 25.29 -18.01
N LYS A 76 4.92 24.97 -18.25
CA LYS A 76 4.36 24.90 -19.62
C LYS A 76 4.42 26.25 -20.32
N GLY A 77 5.12 26.34 -21.46
CA GLY A 77 5.11 27.54 -22.30
C GLY A 77 5.65 28.79 -21.60
N LEU A 78 6.69 28.66 -20.78
CA LEU A 78 7.37 29.82 -20.20
C LEU A 78 8.08 30.64 -21.29
N PRO A 79 8.09 31.98 -21.19
CA PRO A 79 8.93 32.86 -22.01
C PRO A 79 10.42 32.51 -21.91
N ASN A 80 11.18 32.79 -22.98
CA ASN A 80 12.64 32.63 -22.97
C ASN A 80 13.34 33.64 -22.06
N ASP A 81 12.73 34.80 -21.80
CA ASP A 81 13.25 35.79 -20.86
C ASP A 81 13.06 35.29 -19.40
N PRO A 82 14.13 35.14 -18.60
CA PRO A 82 14.03 34.58 -17.25
C PRO A 82 13.17 35.39 -16.29
N LYS A 83 13.10 36.72 -16.44
CA LYS A 83 12.28 37.58 -15.57
C LYS A 83 10.80 37.39 -15.89
N GLN A 84 10.45 37.33 -17.17
CA GLN A 84 9.09 37.06 -17.63
C GLN A 84 8.66 35.62 -17.30
N ALA A 85 9.57 34.64 -17.40
CA ALA A 85 9.32 33.27 -16.99
C ALA A 85 8.96 33.18 -15.51
N ARG A 86 9.77 33.81 -14.64
CA ARG A 86 9.48 33.87 -13.20
C ARG A 86 8.14 34.52 -12.91
N ALA A 87 7.86 35.69 -13.50
CA ALA A 87 6.57 36.37 -13.34
C ALA A 87 5.38 35.48 -13.75
N THR A 88 5.54 34.70 -14.83
CA THR A 88 4.51 33.76 -15.31
C THR A 88 4.28 32.63 -14.30
N VAL A 89 5.34 32.05 -13.73
CA VAL A 89 5.23 31.01 -12.70
C VAL A 89 4.58 31.56 -11.43
N ASP A 90 5.03 32.72 -10.96
CA ASP A 90 4.48 33.36 -9.76
C ASP A 90 2.98 33.66 -9.92
N GLN A 91 2.57 34.13 -11.10
CA GLN A 91 1.16 34.31 -11.43
C GLN A 91 0.38 32.98 -11.38
N ARG A 92 0.92 31.90 -11.93
CA ARG A 92 0.27 30.58 -11.89
C ARG A 92 0.14 30.04 -10.46
N ILE A 93 1.18 30.20 -9.66
CA ILE A 93 1.15 29.83 -8.23
C ILE A 93 0.09 30.64 -7.50
N ALA A 94 0.00 31.95 -7.76
CA ALA A 94 -1.03 32.80 -7.17
C ALA A 94 -2.45 32.38 -7.58
N GLN A 95 -2.64 31.96 -8.84
CA GLN A 95 -3.92 31.45 -9.34
C GLN A 95 -4.33 30.11 -8.71
N ILE A 96 -3.38 29.20 -8.51
CA ILE A 96 -3.61 27.93 -7.80
C ILE A 96 -3.90 28.20 -6.31
N GLY A 97 -3.19 29.16 -5.73
CA GLY A 97 -3.25 29.46 -4.32
C GLY A 97 -2.30 28.58 -3.51
N ARG A 98 -1.64 29.20 -2.52
CA ARG A 98 -0.56 28.54 -1.76
C ARG A 98 -1.00 27.30 -1.00
N SER A 99 -2.15 27.36 -0.32
CA SER A 99 -2.67 26.22 0.44
C SER A 99 -2.99 25.01 -0.45
N GLN A 100 -3.52 25.26 -1.66
CA GLN A 100 -3.84 24.21 -2.60
C GLN A 100 -2.54 23.59 -3.16
N LEU A 101 -1.60 24.43 -3.58
CA LEU A 101 -0.30 23.97 -4.07
C LEU A 101 0.45 23.15 -3.01
N ASP A 102 0.43 23.57 -1.75
CA ASP A 102 1.07 22.82 -0.65
C ASP A 102 0.42 21.44 -0.45
N ALA A 103 -0.91 21.33 -0.56
CA ALA A 103 -1.62 20.05 -0.48
C ALA A 103 -1.33 19.14 -1.68
N GLU A 104 -1.26 19.71 -2.89
CA GLU A 104 -0.88 19.01 -4.11
C GLU A 104 0.56 18.48 -4.00
N LEU A 105 1.51 19.29 -3.53
CA LEU A 105 2.90 18.87 -3.31
C LEU A 105 3.01 17.76 -2.27
N ARG A 106 2.32 17.87 -1.13
CA ARG A 106 2.28 16.80 -0.12
C ARG A 106 1.80 15.48 -0.70
N THR A 107 0.77 15.52 -1.54
CA THR A 107 0.25 14.33 -2.23
C THR A 107 1.23 13.81 -3.27
N ALA A 108 1.88 14.69 -4.04
CA ALA A 108 2.82 14.33 -5.08
C ALA A 108 4.11 13.67 -4.55
N TYR A 109 4.52 13.99 -3.32
CA TYR A 109 5.67 13.34 -2.66
C TYR A 109 5.31 12.04 -1.92
N LEU A 110 4.01 11.73 -1.75
CA LEU A 110 3.57 10.49 -1.09
C LEU A 110 4.13 9.20 -1.72
N PRO A 111 4.19 9.04 -3.07
CA PRO A 111 4.77 7.86 -3.71
C PRO A 111 6.23 7.61 -3.29
N LEU A 112 7.06 8.65 -3.34
CA LEU A 112 8.47 8.56 -2.94
C LEU A 112 8.61 8.28 -1.43
N GLY A 113 7.83 8.98 -0.61
CA GLY A 113 7.77 8.72 0.84
C GLY A 113 7.38 7.28 1.16
N THR A 114 6.42 6.74 0.41
CA THR A 114 5.98 5.34 0.56
C THR A 114 7.08 4.37 0.15
N MET A 115 7.76 4.59 -0.99
CA MET A 115 8.90 3.76 -1.41
C MET A 115 9.97 3.70 -0.31
N MET A 116 10.33 4.85 0.27
CA MET A 116 11.32 4.93 1.35
C MET A 116 10.86 4.21 2.62
N ALA A 117 9.61 4.42 3.05
CA ALA A 117 9.07 3.83 4.27
C ALA A 117 9.05 2.29 4.23
N TYR A 118 8.89 1.71 3.03
CA TYR A 118 8.92 0.27 2.81
C TYR A 118 10.29 -0.27 2.36
N GLY A 119 11.31 0.60 2.21
CA GLY A 119 12.64 0.19 1.74
C GLY A 119 12.67 -0.33 0.29
N LEU A 120 11.79 0.19 -0.57
CA LEU A 120 11.62 -0.26 -1.95
C LEU A 120 12.60 0.47 -2.89
N ASP A 121 13.30 -0.29 -3.74
CA ASP A 121 14.31 0.21 -4.67
C ASP A 121 13.88 0.11 -6.15
N ARG A 122 12.73 -0.52 -6.43
CA ARG A 122 12.27 -0.86 -7.79
C ARG A 122 10.78 -0.57 -7.97
N TYR A 123 10.42 -0.19 -9.19
CA TYR A 123 9.03 0.00 -9.63
C TYR A 123 8.80 -0.69 -10.99
N PRO A 124 7.55 -0.97 -11.38
CA PRO A 124 6.32 -0.88 -10.59
C PRO A 124 6.35 -1.85 -9.40
N VAL A 125 5.60 -1.53 -8.36
CA VAL A 125 5.52 -2.33 -7.14
C VAL A 125 4.10 -2.33 -6.59
N ILE A 126 3.66 -3.49 -6.12
CA ILE A 126 2.33 -3.70 -5.52
C ILE A 126 2.56 -4.24 -4.12
N ILE A 127 1.99 -3.57 -3.13
CA ILE A 127 2.06 -3.91 -1.72
C ILE A 127 0.68 -4.40 -1.28
N PHE A 128 0.61 -5.62 -0.78
CA PHE A 128 -0.58 -6.20 -0.17
C PHE A 128 -0.47 -6.09 1.35
N ASP A 129 -1.55 -5.67 1.99
CA ASP A 129 -1.71 -5.62 3.46
C ASP A 129 -0.54 -5.03 4.25
N LYS A 130 0.15 -4.07 3.60
CA LYS A 130 1.32 -3.36 4.13
C LYS A 130 2.50 -4.27 4.47
N ARG A 131 2.57 -5.47 3.89
CA ARG A 131 3.56 -6.50 4.23
C ARG A 131 4.15 -7.18 3.01
N GLU A 132 3.31 -7.76 2.16
CA GLU A 132 3.77 -8.52 1.01
C GLU A 132 3.96 -7.62 -0.20
N VAL A 133 5.04 -7.84 -0.95
CA VAL A 133 5.43 -6.97 -2.05
C VAL A 133 5.65 -7.79 -3.32
N ILE A 134 5.08 -7.33 -4.44
CA ILE A 134 5.33 -7.85 -5.78
C ILE A 134 5.96 -6.75 -6.63
N TYR A 135 7.14 -7.01 -7.17
CA TYR A 135 7.84 -6.10 -8.08
C TYR A 135 7.59 -6.43 -9.55
N GLY A 136 7.72 -5.41 -10.40
CA GLY A 136 7.81 -5.55 -11.86
C GLY A 136 6.51 -5.90 -12.57
N MET A 137 5.38 -5.93 -11.84
CA MET A 137 4.07 -6.27 -12.38
C MET A 137 3.19 -5.02 -12.52
N THR A 138 2.53 -4.89 -13.67
CA THR A 138 1.52 -3.85 -13.95
C THR A 138 0.10 -4.40 -14.09
N ASP A 139 -0.06 -5.72 -14.16
CA ASP A 139 -1.36 -6.38 -14.14
C ASP A 139 -1.76 -6.67 -12.68
N LEU A 140 -2.63 -5.83 -12.12
CA LEU A 140 -3.11 -5.97 -10.75
C LEU A 140 -3.93 -7.25 -10.56
N SER A 141 -4.66 -7.70 -11.57
CA SER A 141 -5.46 -8.91 -11.50
C SER A 141 -4.60 -10.14 -11.33
N LEU A 142 -3.53 -10.22 -12.13
CA LEU A 142 -2.53 -11.27 -12.01
C LEU A 142 -1.82 -11.21 -10.65
N ALA A 143 -1.50 -10.01 -10.15
CA ALA A 143 -0.85 -9.83 -8.86
C ALA A 143 -1.72 -10.34 -7.70
N ILE A 144 -3.00 -9.96 -7.68
CA ILE A 144 -3.98 -10.41 -6.67
C ILE A 144 -4.11 -11.93 -6.69
N ASN A 145 -4.21 -12.54 -7.88
CA ASN A 145 -4.30 -13.99 -8.02
C ASN A 145 -3.04 -14.69 -7.52
N ARG A 146 -1.85 -14.16 -7.85
CA ARG A 146 -0.57 -14.69 -7.35
C ARG A 146 -0.47 -14.61 -5.82
N HIS A 147 -0.87 -13.48 -5.25
CA HIS A 147 -0.88 -13.31 -3.79
C HIS A 147 -1.84 -14.30 -3.11
N ARG A 148 -3.06 -14.45 -3.65
CA ARG A 148 -4.04 -15.42 -3.14
C ARG A 148 -3.52 -16.86 -3.21
N GLN A 149 -2.85 -17.23 -4.30
CA GLN A 149 -2.24 -18.55 -4.42
C GLN A 149 -1.15 -18.76 -3.36
N TRP A 150 -0.26 -17.77 -3.20
CA TRP A 150 0.79 -17.81 -2.19
C TRP A 150 0.24 -17.97 -0.76
N LEU A 151 -0.87 -17.29 -0.41
CA LEU A 151 -1.53 -17.48 0.88
C LEU A 151 -2.03 -18.92 1.07
N LYS A 152 -2.64 -19.52 0.03
CA LYS A 152 -3.10 -20.92 0.07
C LYS A 152 -1.94 -21.89 0.29
N ASP A 153 -0.85 -21.71 -0.45
CA ASP A 153 0.32 -22.59 -0.35
C ASP A 153 0.97 -22.49 1.04
N LYS A 154 1.05 -21.27 1.59
CA LYS A 154 1.55 -21.01 2.95
C LYS A 154 0.68 -21.67 4.03
N ASN A 155 -0.64 -21.66 3.86
CA ASN A 155 -1.59 -22.21 4.83
C ASN A 155 -1.83 -23.72 4.65
N GLY A 156 -1.53 -24.29 3.48
CA GLY A 156 -1.72 -25.71 3.14
C GLY A 156 -0.46 -26.58 3.24
N GLY A 157 0.71 -26.00 3.55
CA GLY A 157 2.01 -26.69 3.57
C GLY A 157 2.32 -27.53 4.82
N GLY A 158 1.35 -27.79 5.68
CA GLY A 158 1.48 -28.70 6.83
C GLY A 158 1.01 -30.11 6.48
N ASN A 159 1.85 -30.89 5.80
CA ASN A 159 1.65 -32.33 5.64
C ASN A 159 2.97 -33.07 5.82
#